data_AF-A0A819N2R7-F1
#
_entry.id   AF-A0A819N2R7-F1
#
_cell.length_a   1.000
_cell.length_b   1.000
_cell.length_c   1.000
_cell.angle_alpha   90.00
_cell.angle_beta   90.00
_cell.angle_gamma   90.00
#
_symmetry.space_group_name_H-M   'P 1'
#
loop_
_entity.id
_entity.type
_entity.pdbx_description
1 polymer ?
#
loop_
_entity_poly.entity_id
_entity_poly.type
_entity_poly.pdbx_seq_one_letter_code
_entity_poly.pdbx_strand_id
1 'polypeptide(L)'
;MIIMLNFFYFVFEKSPLQYFICVISHKWIASETQVAFSFCYLILAEKDPTPIKILDLQPLPVNPLRTSKYEDLYNFKFFFQFNLKFLIHYIIQIISVFLNASTSSEKMICAEFAILILFSK
;
A
#
# COMPACT_ATOMS: atom_id res chain seq x y z
N MET A 1 -2.09 -4.36 -39.81
CA MET A 1 -2.77 -4.39 -38.49
C MET A 1 -1.73 -4.85 -37.47
N ILE A 2 -1.39 -4.03 -36.48
CA ILE A 2 -0.43 -4.38 -35.43
C ILE A 2 -1.25 -4.72 -34.18
N ILE A 3 -1.00 -5.89 -33.59
CA ILE A 3 -1.67 -6.33 -32.36
C ILE A 3 -0.65 -6.23 -31.23
N MET A 4 -0.98 -5.50 -30.17
CA MET A 4 -0.14 -5.34 -28.99
C MET A 4 -0.64 -6.26 -27.88
N LEU A 5 0.28 -7.03 -27.27
CA LEU A 5 -0.02 -7.97 -26.19
C LEU A 5 0.79 -7.56 -24.96
N ASN A 6 0.10 -7.27 -23.85
CA ASN A 6 0.72 -6.93 -22.57
C ASN A 6 0.44 -8.06 -21.57
N PHE A 7 1.50 -8.60 -20.97
CA PHE A 7 1.41 -9.64 -19.95
C PHE A 7 2.50 -9.44 -18.89
N PHE A 8 2.28 -9.97 -17.70
CA PHE A 8 3.23 -9.92 -16.58
C PHE A 8 3.73 -11.33 -16.26
N TYR A 9 5.02 -11.43 -15.93
CA TYR A 9 5.65 -12.66 -15.50
C TYR A 9 6.51 -12.39 -14.26
N PHE A 10 6.60 -13.36 -13.35
CA PHE A 10 7.39 -13.23 -12.13
C PHE A 10 8.87 -13.51 -12.40
N VAL A 11 9.72 -12.52 -12.15
CA VAL A 11 11.17 -12.67 -12.25
C VAL A 11 11.74 -13.01 -10.87
N PHE A 12 12.53 -14.08 -10.79
CA PHE A 12 13.26 -14.47 -9.57
C PHE A 12 14.58 -13.70 -9.44
N GLU A 13 15.06 -13.45 -8.22
CA GLU A 13 16.29 -12.69 -7.96
C GLU A 13 17.55 -13.25 -8.63
N LYS A 14 17.62 -14.58 -8.78
CA LYS A 14 18.66 -15.24 -9.60
C LYS A 14 18.09 -15.51 -10.99
N SER A 15 17.74 -14.46 -11.73
CA SER A 15 17.26 -14.63 -13.10
C SER A 15 18.40 -15.00 -14.04
N PRO A 16 18.17 -15.88 -15.02
CA PRO A 16 19.11 -16.10 -16.11
C PRO A 16 19.31 -14.82 -16.94
N LEU A 17 20.42 -14.73 -17.68
CA LEU A 17 20.80 -13.56 -18.48
C LEU A 17 19.82 -13.25 -19.64
N GLN A 18 18.98 -14.19 -20.03
CA GLN A 18 18.05 -14.06 -21.15
C GLN A 18 16.80 -14.95 -20.99
N TYR A 19 15.65 -14.47 -21.47
CA TYR A 19 14.46 -15.30 -21.74
C TYR A 19 14.17 -15.32 -23.24
N PHE A 20 13.46 -16.34 -23.69
CA PHE A 20 12.99 -16.46 -25.06
C PHE A 20 11.47 -16.40 -25.07
N ILE A 21 10.91 -15.54 -25.91
CA ILE A 21 9.48 -15.52 -26.22
C ILE A 21 9.31 -16.27 -27.53
N CYS A 22 8.60 -17.39 -27.48
CA CYS A 22 8.31 -18.22 -28.66
C CYS A 22 6.83 -18.09 -29.02
N VAL A 23 6.56 -17.69 -30.25
CA VAL A 23 5.21 -17.66 -30.83
C VAL A 23 5.14 -18.77 -31.87
N ILE A 24 4.34 -19.80 -31.58
CA ILE A 24 4.22 -21.00 -32.41
C ILE A 24 2.81 -21.07 -32.97
N SER A 25 2.68 -21.28 -34.28
CA SER A 25 1.39 -21.52 -34.90
C SER A 25 0.89 -22.92 -34.58
N HIS A 26 -0.35 -23.02 -34.08
CA HIS A 26 -0.99 -24.32 -33.86
C HIS A 26 -1.36 -25.05 -35.18
N LYS A 27 -1.41 -24.34 -36.31
CA LYS A 27 -1.94 -24.88 -37.58
C LYS A 27 -0.85 -25.16 -38.63
N TRP A 28 0.25 -24.43 -38.58
CA TRP A 28 1.27 -24.45 -39.63
C TRP A 28 2.58 -25.01 -39.10
N ILE A 29 3.11 -26.03 -39.78
CA ILE A 29 4.39 -26.64 -39.44
C ILE A 29 5.52 -25.65 -39.77
N ALA A 30 6.54 -25.58 -38.93
CA ALA A 30 7.67 -24.66 -39.07
C ALA A 30 7.30 -23.16 -39.05
N SER A 31 6.10 -22.81 -38.57
CA SER A 31 5.69 -21.44 -38.31
C SER A 31 5.92 -21.11 -36.83
N GLU A 32 7.18 -20.84 -36.49
CA GLU A 32 7.61 -20.41 -35.17
C GLU A 32 8.47 -19.16 -35.29
N THR A 33 8.23 -18.20 -34.41
CA THR A 33 9.07 -17.01 -34.25
C THR A 33 9.58 -16.97 -32.82
N GLN A 34 10.90 -16.95 -32.66
CA GLN A 34 11.56 -16.82 -31.36
C GLN A 34 12.25 -15.47 -31.26
N VAL A 35 12.08 -14.79 -30.14
CA VAL A 35 12.76 -13.53 -29.84
C VAL A 35 13.46 -13.66 -28.49
N ALA A 36 14.76 -13.37 -28.48
CA ALA A 36 15.54 -13.32 -27.25
C ALA A 36 15.34 -11.96 -26.56
N PHE A 37 15.05 -12.00 -25.27
CA PHE A 37 14.96 -10.85 -24.39
C PHE A 37 16.09 -10.92 -23.36
N SER A 38 17.01 -9.95 -23.40
CA SER A 38 18.19 -9.91 -22.53
C SER A 38 17.92 -9.15 -21.24
N PHE A 39 18.37 -9.70 -20.11
CA PHE A 39 18.34 -9.07 -18.78
C PHE A 39 19.63 -8.36 -18.41
N CYS A 40 20.64 -8.32 -19.30
CA CYS A 40 21.96 -7.76 -18.98
C CYS A 40 21.93 -6.29 -18.52
N TYR A 41 20.89 -5.54 -18.91
CA TYR A 41 20.69 -4.14 -18.54
C TYR A 41 19.40 -3.92 -17.72
N LEU A 42 18.77 -4.99 -17.23
CA LEU A 42 17.55 -4.84 -16.42
C LEU A 42 17.94 -4.42 -15.00
N ILE A 43 17.58 -3.19 -14.66
CA ILE A 43 17.67 -2.68 -13.28
C ILE A 43 16.40 -3.13 -12.58
N LEU A 44 16.52 -4.12 -11.71
CA LEU A 44 15.41 -4.56 -10.87
C LEU A 44 15.13 -3.47 -9.84
N ALA A 45 13.85 -3.15 -9.64
CA ALA A 45 13.47 -2.27 -8.55
C ALA A 45 13.97 -2.87 -7.23
N GLU A 46 14.45 -2.01 -6.33
CA GLU A 46 14.81 -2.43 -4.99
C GLU A 46 13.58 -3.08 -4.34
N LYS A 47 13.82 -4.13 -3.56
CA LYS A 47 12.75 -4.74 -2.78
C LYS A 47 12.15 -3.65 -1.89
N ASP A 48 10.83 -3.52 -1.96
CA ASP A 48 10.12 -2.62 -1.06
C ASP A 48 10.56 -2.90 0.39
N PRO A 49 10.87 -1.86 1.17
CA PRO A 49 11.23 -2.05 2.56
C PRO A 49 10.12 -2.83 3.25
N THR A 50 10.50 -3.73 4.16
CA THR A 50 9.51 -4.49 4.92
C THR A 50 8.47 -3.53 5.51
N PRO A 51 7.17 -3.76 5.28
CA PRO A 51 6.15 -2.88 5.81
C PRO A 51 6.36 -2.74 7.32
N ILE A 52 6.29 -1.50 7.80
CA ILE A 52 6.51 -1.19 9.21
C ILE A 52 5.53 -2.05 10.01
N LYS A 53 6.08 -2.95 10.84
CA LYS A 53 5.26 -3.80 11.71
C LYS A 53 4.47 -2.88 12.61
N ILE A 54 3.15 -3.07 12.60
CA ILE A 54 2.26 -2.40 13.55
C ILE A 54 2.74 -2.82 14.93
N LEU A 55 3.16 -1.83 15.73
CA LEU A 55 3.62 -2.08 17.08
C LEU A 55 2.37 -2.35 17.94
N ASP A 56 2.30 -3.53 18.56
CA ASP A 56 1.28 -3.87 19.55
C ASP A 56 1.53 -3.07 20.84
N LEU A 57 1.21 -1.78 20.79
CA LEU A 57 1.26 -0.92 21.97
C LEU A 57 0.08 -1.24 22.90
N GLN A 58 -0.08 -0.55 24.02
CA GLN A 58 -1.27 -0.69 24.86
C GLN A 58 -2.38 0.25 24.36
N PRO A 59 -3.67 -0.11 24.51
CA PRO A 59 -4.75 0.74 24.02
C PRO A 59 -4.79 1.99 24.89
N LEU A 60 -4.51 3.14 24.28
CA LEU A 60 -4.53 4.43 24.97
C LEU A 60 -5.96 4.84 25.33
N PRO A 61 -6.15 5.63 26.41
CA PRO A 61 -7.46 6.04 26.90
C PRO A 61 -8.25 6.85 25.86
N VAL A 62 -9.58 6.76 25.97
CA VAL A 62 -10.60 7.11 24.97
C VAL A 62 -10.78 8.62 24.76
N ASN A 63 -9.97 9.47 25.39
CA ASN A 63 -10.13 10.93 25.39
C ASN A 63 -8.93 11.68 24.75
N PRO A 64 -8.68 11.52 23.44
CA PRO A 64 -7.56 12.17 22.76
C PRO A 64 -7.76 13.68 22.52
N LEU A 65 -9.01 14.17 22.46
CA LEU A 65 -9.34 15.54 22.01
C LEU A 65 -9.60 16.55 23.14
N ARG A 66 -9.57 16.13 24.42
CA ARG A 66 -9.74 16.97 25.64
C ARG A 66 -10.93 17.96 25.61
N THR A 67 -11.92 17.76 24.73
CA THR A 67 -13.03 18.68 24.49
C THR A 67 -14.32 17.88 24.29
N SER A 68 -15.28 18.03 25.21
CA SER A 68 -16.49 17.17 25.22
C SER A 68 -17.33 17.28 23.93
N LYS A 69 -17.36 18.46 23.30
CA LYS A 69 -18.14 18.71 22.08
C LYS A 69 -17.69 17.87 20.88
N TYR A 70 -16.41 17.53 20.80
CA TYR A 70 -15.87 16.69 19.72
C TYR A 70 -15.98 15.20 20.05
N GLU A 71 -16.08 14.85 21.33
CA GLU A 71 -16.32 13.47 21.78
C GLU A 71 -17.75 13.02 21.45
N ASP A 72 -18.74 13.92 21.56
CA ASP A 72 -20.14 13.64 21.24
C ASP A 72 -20.37 13.27 19.75
N LEU A 73 -19.52 13.78 18.84
CA LEU A 73 -19.56 13.46 17.41
C LEU A 73 -19.15 12.00 17.12
N TYR A 74 -18.37 11.39 18.01
CA TYR A 74 -17.86 10.02 17.87
C TYR A 74 -18.35 9.14 19.03
N ASN A 75 -19.67 8.93 19.11
CA ASN A 75 -20.31 8.07 20.12
C ASN A 75 -20.02 6.56 20.00
N PHE A 76 -19.18 6.14 19.03
CA PHE A 76 -18.86 4.75 18.77
C PHE A 76 -17.68 4.28 19.64
N LYS A 77 -17.96 3.95 20.91
CA LYS A 77 -17.01 3.35 21.87
C LYS A 77 -16.31 2.05 21.39
N PHE A 78 -16.77 1.42 20.31
CA PHE A 78 -16.37 0.06 19.90
C PHE A 78 -15.72 -0.08 18.52
N PHE A 79 -15.61 0.98 17.70
CA PHE A 79 -15.14 0.83 16.31
C PHE A 79 -13.68 1.18 16.07
N PHE A 80 -12.98 1.73 17.06
CA PHE A 80 -11.56 1.98 16.93
C PHE A 80 -10.80 0.69 17.17
N GLN A 81 -10.52 -0.03 16.08
CA GLN A 81 -9.51 -1.08 16.05
C GLN A 81 -8.21 -0.52 16.65
N PHE A 82 -7.42 -1.39 17.27
CA PHE A 82 -6.23 -1.00 18.05
C PHE A 82 -5.29 -0.03 17.31
N ASN A 83 -5.19 -0.21 15.99
CA ASN A 83 -4.39 0.59 15.07
C ASN A 83 -4.82 2.07 15.02
N LEU A 84 -6.12 2.34 15.01
CA LEU A 84 -6.65 3.69 14.89
C LEU A 84 -6.35 4.56 16.13
N LYS A 85 -6.44 3.99 17.33
CA LYS A 85 -6.17 4.72 18.58
C LYS A 85 -4.72 5.18 18.66
N PHE A 86 -3.79 4.31 18.25
CA PHE A 86 -2.36 4.63 18.16
C PHE A 86 -2.11 5.76 17.15
N LEU A 87 -2.75 5.65 15.97
CA LEU A 87 -2.56 6.56 14.86
C LEU A 87 -3.08 7.98 15.19
N ILE A 88 -4.21 8.10 15.88
CA ILE A 88 -4.73 9.38 16.37
C ILE A 88 -3.77 10.03 17.38
N HIS A 89 -3.20 9.25 18.32
CA HIS A 89 -2.22 9.78 19.27
C HIS A 89 -0.96 10.31 18.56
N TYR A 90 -0.49 9.57 17.56
CA TYR A 90 0.66 9.97 16.75
C TYR A 90 0.37 11.23 15.92
N ILE A 91 -0.83 11.34 15.33
CA ILE A 91 -1.28 12.54 14.61
C ILE A 91 -1.29 13.78 15.53
N ILE A 92 -1.71 13.63 16.79
CA ILE A 92 -1.72 14.75 17.75
C ILE A 92 -0.31 15.30 18.01
N GLN A 93 0.72 14.47 17.92
CA GLN A 93 2.09 14.84 18.25
C GLN A 93 2.90 15.38 17.05
N ILE A 94 2.52 15.11 15.81
CA ILE A 94 3.40 15.26 14.64
C ILE A 94 2.77 16.13 13.55
N ILE A 95 3.63 16.87 12.83
CA ILE A 95 3.27 17.84 11.79
C ILE A 95 2.80 17.18 10.48
N SER A 96 3.40 16.05 10.08
CA SER A 96 3.06 15.33 8.85
C SER A 96 3.13 13.82 9.05
N VAL A 97 2.06 13.12 8.65
CA VAL A 97 1.93 11.66 8.78
C VAL A 97 1.51 11.08 7.43
N PHE A 98 2.20 10.04 6.98
CA PHE A 98 1.87 9.31 5.76
C PHE A 98 1.17 7.99 6.09
N LEU A 99 -0.05 7.82 5.58
CA LEU A 99 -0.94 6.71 5.96
C LEU A 99 -1.26 5.79 4.78
N ASN A 100 -0.46 4.75 4.65
CA ASN A 100 -0.66 3.67 3.68
C ASN A 100 -1.43 2.49 4.30
N ALA A 101 -2.74 2.68 4.51
CA ALA A 101 -3.66 1.58 4.79
C ALA A 101 -4.41 1.14 3.51
N SER A 102 -4.93 -0.09 3.48
CA SER A 102 -5.90 -0.51 2.45
C SER A 102 -7.19 0.29 2.57
N THR A 103 -8.05 0.25 1.53
CA THR A 103 -9.33 0.97 1.43
C THR A 103 -10.26 0.59 2.59
N SER A 104 -10.09 1.28 3.71
CA SER A 104 -10.85 1.10 4.94
C SER A 104 -11.23 2.49 5.46
N SER A 105 -12.40 2.54 6.10
CA SER A 105 -12.99 3.73 6.74
C SER A 105 -12.06 4.42 7.74
N GLU A 106 -11.07 3.69 8.25
CA GLU A 106 -10.09 4.15 9.22
C GLU A 106 -9.28 5.37 8.75
N LYS A 107 -8.99 5.48 7.44
CA LYS A 107 -8.31 6.66 6.88
C LYS A 107 -9.15 7.93 6.96
N MET A 108 -10.47 7.81 6.72
CA MET A 108 -11.37 8.96 6.77
C MET A 108 -11.42 9.51 8.18
N ILE A 109 -11.52 8.64 9.18
CA ILE A 109 -11.55 9.06 10.58
C ILE A 109 -10.23 9.74 10.95
N CYS A 110 -9.08 9.18 10.56
CA CYS A 110 -7.78 9.83 10.80
C CYS A 110 -7.69 11.24 10.20
N ALA A 111 -8.24 11.45 9.00
CA ALA A 111 -8.29 12.76 8.35
C ALA A 111 -9.22 13.74 9.08
N GLU A 112 -10.40 13.29 9.51
CA GLU A 112 -11.32 14.11 10.31
C GLU A 112 -10.69 14.52 11.65
N PHE A 113 -9.99 13.61 12.33
CA PHE A 113 -9.26 13.93 13.56
C PHE A 113 -8.18 14.98 13.34
N ALA A 114 -7.41 14.89 12.24
CA ALA A 114 -6.41 15.90 11.91
C ALA A 114 -7.04 17.29 11.68
N ILE A 115 -8.20 17.35 11.02
CA ILE A 115 -8.96 18.58 10.81
C ILE A 115 -9.48 19.15 12.14
N LEU A 116 -10.03 18.31 13.02
CA LEU A 116 -10.51 18.76 14.32
C LEU A 116 -9.40 19.33 15.20
N ILE A 117 -8.20 18.73 15.17
CA ILE A 117 -7.03 19.26 15.88
C ILE A 117 -6.65 20.63 15.33
N LEU A 118 -6.64 20.80 14.00
CA LEU A 118 -6.35 22.08 13.34
C LEU A 118 -7.31 23.19 13.80
N PHE A 119 -8.60 22.90 13.89
CA PHE A 119 -9.62 23.87 14.31
C PHE A 119 -9.68 24.11 15.82
N SER A 120 -9.13 23.20 16.63
CA SER A 120 -9.06 23.36 18.10
C SER A 120 -7.92 24.25 18.58
N LYS A 121 -7.05 24.69 17.67
CA LYS A 121 -5.85 25.48 17.93
C LYS A 121 -6.07 26.95 17.59
#